data_AF-A0A1Q5XJF8-F1
#
_entry.id   AF-A0A1Q5XJF8-F1
#
_cell.length_a   1.000
_cell.length_b   1.000
_cell.length_c   1.000
_cell.angle_alpha   90.00
_cell.angle_beta   90.00
_cell.angle_gamma   90.00
#
_symmetry.space_group_name_H-M   'P 1'
#
loop_
_entity.id
_entity.type
_entity.pdbx_description
1 polymer ?
#
loop_
_entity_poly.entity_id
_entity_poly.type
_entity_poly.pdbx_seq_one_letter_code
_entity_poly.pdbx_strand_id
1 'polypeptide(L)' 'MPKIRCKCGEVLRFGDIPCDIEYKFISDVEYDQYQGQIDAEELYLKMKSFLECKICGRLWFFWNGFENPPKEYELK' A
#
# COMPACT_ATOMS: atom_id res chain seq x y z
N MET A 1 5.83 -5.10 -14.26
CA MET A 1 4.76 -4.37 -13.58
C MET A 1 3.67 -5.34 -13.14
N PRO A 2 3.57 -5.61 -11.84
CA PRO A 2 2.45 -6.32 -11.23
C PRO A 2 1.10 -5.65 -11.56
N LYS A 3 0.02 -6.43 -11.47
CA LYS A 3 -1.34 -5.93 -11.68
C LYS A 3 -2.36 -6.70 -10.86
N ILE A 4 -3.41 -6.00 -10.42
CA ILE A 4 -4.61 -6.61 -9.85
C ILE A 4 -5.86 -6.04 -10.52
N ARG A 5 -6.96 -6.82 -10.55
CA ARG A 5 -8.26 -6.33 -11.04
C ARG A 5 -9.11 -5.92 -9.86
N CYS A 6 -9.54 -4.66 -9.84
CA CYS A 6 -10.48 -4.15 -8.85
C CYS A 6 -11.90 -4.70 -9.10
N LYS A 7 -12.76 -4.70 -8.08
CA LYS A 7 -14.17 -5.12 -8.19
C LYS A 7 -14.99 -4.29 -9.18
N CYS A 8 -14.62 -3.03 -9.40
CA CYS A 8 -15.25 -2.18 -10.42
C CYS A 8 -14.85 -2.54 -11.86
N GLY A 9 -13.91 -3.47 -12.06
CA GLY A 9 -13.40 -3.89 -13.37
C GLY A 9 -12.07 -3.25 -13.76
N GLU A 10 -11.68 -2.14 -13.13
CA GLU A 10 -10.42 -1.44 -13.42
C GLU A 10 -9.19 -2.31 -13.14
N VAL A 11 -8.15 -2.20 -13.98
CA VAL A 11 -6.90 -2.95 -13.81
C VAL A 11 -5.85 -2.03 -13.20
N LEU A 12 -5.60 -2.24 -11.91
CA LEU A 12 -4.61 -1.48 -11.15
C LEU A 12 -3.20 -1.99 -11.51
N ARG A 13 -2.38 -1.14 -12.11
CA ARG A 13 -0.98 -1.41 -12.45
C ARG A 13 -0.09 -0.62 -11.51
N PHE A 14 0.86 -1.29 -10.88
CA PHE A 14 1.71 -0.69 -9.84
C PHE A 14 3.16 -1.17 -9.97
N GLY A 15 4.04 -0.57 -9.16
CA GLY A 15 5.49 -0.82 -9.17
C GLY A 15 6.30 0.18 -10.00
N ASP A 16 5.67 1.21 -10.58
CA ASP A 16 6.38 2.36 -11.13
C ASP A 16 6.87 3.27 -9.99
N ILE A 17 7.91 4.07 -10.21
CA ILE A 17 8.37 5.06 -9.22
C ILE A 17 8.46 6.42 -9.93
N PRO A 18 7.62 7.41 -9.55
CA PRO A 18 6.54 7.34 -8.56
C PRO A 18 5.33 6.50 -9.03
N CYS A 19 4.55 5.95 -8.09
CA CYS A 19 3.31 5.24 -8.38
C CYS A 19 2.09 6.02 -7.85
N ASP A 20 1.24 6.52 -8.74
CA ASP A 20 0.10 7.37 -8.35
C ASP A 20 -1.03 6.64 -7.62
N ILE A 21 -1.01 5.31 -7.64
CA ILE A 21 -2.03 4.47 -7.02
C ILE A 21 -1.52 3.70 -5.81
N GLU A 22 -0.21 3.69 -5.55
CA GLU A 22 0.40 2.97 -4.42
C GLU A 22 0.80 3.93 -3.32
N TYR A 23 0.37 3.61 -2.10
CA TYR A 23 0.68 4.38 -0.91
C TYR A 23 1.38 3.49 0.12
N LYS A 24 2.33 4.09 0.83
CA LYS A 24 3.03 3.46 1.95
C LYS A 24 2.37 3.86 3.26
N PHE A 25 2.23 2.92 4.17
CA PHE A 25 1.67 3.14 5.50
C PHE A 25 2.37 2.28 6.54
N ILE A 26 2.32 2.73 7.80
CA ILE A 26 2.86 2.04 8.96
C ILE A 26 1.93 2.33 10.15
N SER A 27 1.81 1.39 11.08
CA SER A 27 1.06 1.65 12.32
C SER A 27 1.84 2.60 13.23
N ASP A 28 1.13 3.31 14.10
CA ASP A 28 1.74 4.15 15.14
C ASP A 28 2.67 3.34 16.05
N VAL A 29 2.24 2.17 16.50
CA VAL A 29 3.04 1.27 17.35
C VAL A 29 4.34 0.82 16.67
N GLU A 30 4.31 0.55 15.36
CA GLU A 30 5.53 0.22 14.60
C GLU A 30 6.39 1.47 14.37
N TYR A 31 5.78 2.63 14.12
CA TYR A 31 6.46 3.90 13.88
C TYR A 31 7.21 4.42 15.12
N ASP A 32 6.63 4.27 16.31
CA ASP A 32 7.23 4.72 17.58
C ASP A 32 8.60 4.08 17.86
N GLN A 33 8.88 2.92 17.25
CA GLN A 33 10.18 2.24 17.37
C GLN A 33 11.33 3.01 16.70
N TYR A 34 11.02 3.98 15.84
CA TYR A 34 11.99 4.81 15.11
C TYR A 34 12.25 6.16 15.80
N GLN A 35 11.78 6.35 17.04
CA GLN A 35 12.01 7.59 17.77
C GLN A 35 13.52 7.79 18.06
N GLY A 36 14.09 8.89 17.58
CA GLY A 36 15.49 9.25 17.81
C GLY A 36 16.51 8.69 16.80
N GLN A 37 16.08 7.87 15.85
CA GLN A 37 16.86 7.41 14.69
C GLN A 37 15.97 7.49 13.44
N ILE A 38 16.26 8.43 12.54
CA ILE A 38 15.51 8.56 11.29
C ILE A 38 16.45 8.20 10.14
N ASP A 39 16.68 6.89 9.97
CA ASP A 39 17.06 6.39 8.66
C ASP A 39 15.78 6.22 7.84
N ALA A 40 15.62 7.08 6.83
CA ALA A 40 14.44 7.08 5.98
C ALA A 40 14.33 5.80 5.13
N GLU A 41 15.45 5.16 4.79
CA GLU A 41 15.45 3.90 4.04
C GLU A 41 14.98 2.75 4.91
N GLU A 42 15.46 2.65 6.16
CA GLU A 42 15.01 1.62 7.10
C GLU A 42 13.52 1.71 7.41
N LEU A 43 13.02 2.93 7.62
CA LEU A 43 11.59 3.18 7.82
C LEU A 43 10.79 2.78 6.56
N TYR A 44 11.25 3.17 5.38
CA TYR A 44 10.59 2.86 4.11
C TYR A 44 10.47 1.35 3.86
N LEU A 45 11.51 0.57 4.20
CA LEU A 45 11.51 -0.89 4.08
C LEU A 45 10.48 -1.58 4.98
N LYS A 46 10.03 -0.90 6.04
CA LYS A 46 9.11 -1.44 7.05
C LYS A 46 7.66 -1.02 6.82
N MET A 47 7.45 0.00 5.99
CA MET A 47 6.12 0.42 5.55
C MET A 47 5.48 -0.65 4.67
N LYS A 48 4.20 -0.89 4.92
CA LYS A 48 3.32 -1.73 4.11
C LYS A 48 2.75 -0.91 2.95
N SER A 49 2.27 -1.57 1.91
CA SER A 49 1.65 -0.92 0.76
C SER A 49 0.14 -1.15 0.72
N PHE A 50 -0.60 -0.15 0.24
CA PHE A 50 -1.96 -0.35 -0.26
C PHE A 50 -2.14 0.34 -1.62
N LEU A 51 -3.10 -0.14 -2.40
CA LEU A 51 -3.48 0.49 -3.66
C LEU A 51 -4.83 1.18 -3.54
N GLU A 52 -4.94 2.37 -4.12
CA GLU A 52 -6.20 3.07 -4.28
C GLU A 52 -6.71 2.93 -5.72
N CYS A 53 -7.93 2.42 -5.88
CA CYS A 53 -8.60 2.47 -7.17
C CYS A 53 -9.17 3.86 -7.41
N LYS A 54 -8.53 4.65 -8.27
CA LYS A 54 -8.96 6.02 -8.62
C LYS A 54 -10.35 6.10 -9.30
N ILE A 55 -10.91 4.97 -9.75
CA ILE A 55 -12.24 4.92 -10.38
C ILE A 55 -13.37 4.74 -9.34
N CYS A 56 -13.15 3.93 -8.29
CA CYS A 56 -14.21 3.59 -7.34
C CYS A 56 -13.85 3.79 -5.86
N GLY A 57 -12.66 4.34 -5.57
CA GLY A 57 -12.19 4.64 -4.21
C GLY A 57 -11.85 3.42 -3.35
N ARG A 58 -11.99 2.19 -3.86
CA ARG A 58 -11.63 0.97 -3.10
C ARG A 58 -10.14 0.93 -2.80
N LEU A 59 -9.83 0.49 -1.59
CA LEU A 59 -8.47 0.31 -1.13
C LEU A 59 -8.12 -1.18 -1.04
N TRP A 60 -6.91 -1.53 -1.49
CA TRP A 60 -6.39 -2.90 -1.50
C TRP A 60 -5.12 -2.97 -0.67
N PHE A 61 -5.22 -3.44 0.57
CA PHE A 61 -4.14 -3.45 1.54
C PHE A 61 -3.34 -4.76 1.51
N PHE A 62 -2.02 -4.66 1.35
CA PHE A 62 -1.09 -5.79 1.40
C PHE A 62 -0.52 -6.00 2.80
N TRP A 63 -1.40 -6.37 3.75
CA TRP A 63 -1.01 -6.61 5.15
C TRP A 63 0.12 -7.64 5.31
N ASN A 64 0.10 -8.68 4.46
CA ASN A 64 1.03 -9.80 4.50
C ASN A 64 1.97 -9.80 3.28
N GLY A 65 2.27 -8.61 2.73
CA GLY A 65 3.09 -8.46 1.53
C GLY A 65 2.39 -8.84 0.21
N PHE A 66 3.10 -8.68 -0.91
CA PHE A 66 2.55 -8.83 -2.26
C PHE A 66 2.35 -10.29 -2.71
N GLU A 67 2.94 -11.26 -2.02
CA GLU A 67 2.75 -12.69 -2.33
C GLU A 67 1.40 -13.22 -1.83
N ASN A 68 0.73 -12.47 -0.96
CA ASN A 68 -0.57 -12.81 -0.40
C ASN A 68 -1.68 -11.95 -1.03
N PRO A 69 -2.92 -12.47 -1.14
CA PRO A 69 -4.05 -11.67 -1.61
C PRO A 69 -4.25 -10.42 -0.74
N PRO A 70 -4.39 -9.22 -1.34
CA PRO A 70 -4.68 -8.01 -0.58
C PRO A 70 -6.09 -8.05 0.00
N LYS A 71 -6.28 -7.35 1.11
CA LYS A 71 -7.60 -7.16 1.72
C LYS A 71 -8.28 -5.92 1.16
N GLU A 72 -9.54 -6.09 0.74
CA GLU A 72 -10.38 -5.02 0.20
C GLU A 72 -11.02 -4.19 1.34
N TYR A 73 -11.05 -2.87 1.15
CA TYR A 73 -11.79 -1.93 1.99
C TYR A 73 -12.56 -0.93 1.10
N GLU A 74 -13.75 -0.55 1.55
CA GLU A 74 -14.61 0.44 0.92
C GLU A 74 -14.80 1.60 1.89
N LEU A 75 -14.53 2.82 1.40
CA LEU A 75 -14.88 4.04 2.12
C LEU A 75 -16.41 4.18 2.03
N LYS A 76 -17.10 3.93 3.13
CA LYS A 76 -18.54 4.13 3.27
C LYS A 76 -18.88 5.61 3.42
#